data_AF-A0A2H5WE88-F1
#
_entry.id   AF-A0A2H5WE88-F1
#
_cell.length_a   1.000
_cell.length_b   1.000
_cell.length_c   1.000
_cell.angle_alpha   90.00
_cell.angle_beta   90.00
_cell.angle_gamma   90.00
#
_symmetry.space_group_name_H-M   'P 1'
#
loop_
_entity.id
_entity.type
_entity.pdbx_description
1 polymer ?
#
loop_
_entity_poly.entity_id
_entity_poly.type
_entity_poly.pdbx_seq_one_letter_code
_entity_poly.pdbx_strand_id
1 'polypeptide(L)'
;MHRLRTGCLDLTRSTGCFSIHDRGVMGDRAYASWYSNGLVALDLSPLAGSSPGPPTVVGRFVPEGGASPTPWLPGGVPLVWGVFARSSDGLVFASDMLTGLWILRPEGGAAPSTRVPGP
;
A
#
# COMPACT_ATOMS: atom_id res chain seq x y z
N MET A 1 13.34 -11.87 21.09
CA MET A 1 13.27 -12.68 19.85
C MET A 1 11.81 -12.73 19.42
N HIS A 2 11.40 -11.91 18.44
CA HIS A 2 10.00 -11.86 18.00
C HIS A 2 9.79 -12.81 16.82
N ARG A 3 8.77 -13.67 16.90
CA ARG A 3 8.38 -14.55 15.79
C ARG A 3 7.48 -13.77 14.85
N LEU A 4 7.96 -13.53 13.63
CA LEU A 4 7.18 -12.98 12.53
C LEU A 4 6.20 -14.06 12.05
N ARG A 5 4.89 -13.80 12.09
CA ARG A 5 3.90 -14.62 11.40
C ARG A 5 3.26 -13.78 10.29
N THR A 6 3.66 -14.06 9.05
CA THR A 6 2.98 -13.61 7.84
C THR A 6 1.85 -14.59 7.54
N GLY A 7 0.62 -14.12 7.58
CA GLY A 7 -0.56 -14.88 7.17
C GLY A 7 -1.78 -13.98 7.20
N CYS A 8 -2.77 -14.27 6.36
CA CYS A 8 -4.16 -13.90 6.64
C CYS A 8 -4.45 -14.49 8.02
N LEU A 9 -4.34 -13.70 9.08
CA LEU A 9 -4.55 -14.20 10.43
C LEU A 9 -6.00 -14.69 10.48
N ASP A 10 -6.15 -15.99 10.64
CA ASP A 10 -7.38 -16.59 11.12
C ASP A 10 -7.76 -15.87 12.41
N LEU A 11 -8.81 -15.06 12.34
CA LEU A 11 -9.31 -14.25 13.42
C LEU A 11 -10.82 -14.34 13.36
N THR A 12 -11.38 -15.03 14.34
CA THR A 12 -12.78 -14.92 14.76
C THR A 12 -13.23 -13.48 15.08
N ARG A 13 -12.43 -12.45 14.75
CA ARG A 13 -12.67 -11.02 15.00
C ARG A 13 -12.15 -10.01 13.95
N SER A 14 -11.46 -10.38 12.87
CA SER A 14 -11.17 -9.42 11.79
C SER A 14 -11.38 -10.02 10.41
N THR A 15 -12.29 -9.45 9.64
CA THR A 15 -12.60 -9.85 8.27
C THR A 15 -11.54 -9.34 7.29
N GLY A 16 -10.27 -9.77 7.42
CA GLY A 16 -9.23 -9.32 6.48
C GLY A 16 -7.83 -9.92 6.67
N CYS A 17 -7.01 -9.78 5.64
CA CYS A 17 -5.58 -10.12 5.62
C CYS A 17 -4.76 -8.84 5.78
N PHE A 18 -3.82 -8.81 6.73
CA PHE A 18 -3.05 -7.61 7.07
C PHE A 18 -1.54 -7.87 7.04
N SER A 19 -0.99 -7.91 5.82
CA SER A 19 0.46 -7.93 5.59
C SER A 19 0.80 -7.14 4.33
N ILE A 20 1.97 -6.51 4.28
CA ILE A 20 2.44 -5.86 3.06
C ILE A 20 2.91 -6.95 2.11
N HIS A 21 2.35 -6.99 0.90
CA HIS A 21 2.78 -7.90 -0.15
C HIS A 21 3.87 -7.25 -1.00
N ASP A 22 3.66 -6.03 -1.47
CA ASP A 22 4.59 -5.30 -2.32
C ASP A 22 4.62 -3.80 -2.02
N ARG A 23 5.63 -3.10 -2.54
CA ARG A 23 5.83 -1.66 -2.36
C ARG A 23 6.46 -1.01 -3.60
N GLY A 24 5.89 0.12 -4.02
CA GLY A 24 6.47 1.02 -5.01
C GLY A 24 6.93 2.32 -4.35
N VAL A 25 8.02 2.92 -4.82
CA VAL A 25 8.55 4.19 -4.29
C VAL A 25 8.52 5.25 -5.37
N MET A 26 8.04 6.45 -5.02
CA MET A 26 8.04 7.64 -5.86
C MET A 26 8.54 8.81 -5.02
N GLY A 27 9.77 9.26 -5.26
CA GLY A 27 10.38 10.31 -4.44
C GLY A 27 10.46 9.92 -2.97
N ASP A 28 9.83 10.72 -2.11
CA ASP A 28 9.75 10.56 -0.66
C ASP A 28 8.45 9.87 -0.19
N ARG A 29 7.79 9.12 -1.09
CA ARG A 29 6.63 8.31 -0.78
C ARG A 29 6.85 6.84 -1.13
N ALA A 30 6.44 5.95 -0.23
CA ALA A 30 6.19 4.56 -0.57
C ALA A 30 4.69 4.32 -0.66
N TYR A 31 4.28 3.46 -1.59
CA TYR A 31 2.93 2.96 -1.73
C TYR A 31 2.98 1.45 -1.54
N ALA A 32 2.36 0.94 -0.49
CA ALA A 32 2.36 -0.46 -0.13
C ALA A 32 1.03 -1.11 -0.46
N SER A 33 1.05 -2.24 -1.15
CA SER A 33 -0.11 -3.13 -1.24
C SER A 33 -0.18 -3.93 0.05
N TRP A 34 -1.20 -3.63 0.87
CA TRP A 34 -1.35 -4.18 2.21
C TRP A 34 -2.65 -4.96 2.33
N TYR A 35 -2.96 -5.80 1.34
CA TYR A 35 -4.15 -6.66 1.28
C TYR A 35 -5.44 -5.94 1.66
N SER A 36 -6.06 -6.29 2.80
CA SER A 36 -7.32 -5.70 3.26
C SER A 36 -7.12 -4.29 3.82
N ASN A 37 -5.88 -3.87 4.03
CA ASN A 37 -5.53 -2.48 4.24
C ASN A 37 -5.47 -1.67 2.92
N GLY A 38 -5.65 -2.30 1.77
CA GLY A 38 -5.66 -1.64 0.46
C GLY A 38 -4.27 -1.17 0.01
N LEU A 39 -4.24 -0.08 -0.76
CA LEU A 39 -3.02 0.65 -1.09
C LEU A 39 -2.76 1.72 -0.02
N VAL A 40 -1.62 1.66 0.66
CA VAL A 40 -1.26 2.58 1.76
C VAL A 40 -0.07 3.44 1.34
N ALA A 41 -0.22 4.75 1.41
CA ALA A 41 0.86 5.71 1.20
C ALA A 41 1.59 5.99 2.52
N LEU A 42 2.90 5.89 2.48
CA LEU A 42 3.81 6.14 3.59
C LEU A 42 4.71 7.34 3.25
N ASP A 43 4.84 8.27 4.18
CA ASP A 43 5.86 9.31 4.12
C ASP A 43 7.21 8.73 4.53
N LEU A 44 8.17 8.82 3.62
CA LEU A 44 9.55 8.37 3.82
C LEU A 44 10.48 9.53 4.20
N SER A 45 10.01 10.78 4.22
CA SER A 45 10.81 11.95 4.57
C SER A 45 11.54 11.81 5.92
N PRO A 46 10.97 11.17 6.97
CA PRO A 46 11.67 10.98 8.24
C PRO A 46 12.86 10.04 8.16
N LEU A 47 12.98 9.21 7.12
CA LEU A 47 14.14 8.32 6.94
C LEU A 47 15.41 9.09 6.53
N ALA A 48 15.25 10.32 6.02
CA ALA A 48 16.36 11.15 5.59
C ALA A 48 16.97 11.96 6.76
N GLY A 49 18.27 12.24 6.69
CA GLY A 49 18.97 13.12 7.63
C GLY A 49 19.83 12.38 8.67
N SER A 50 20.35 13.14 9.64
CA SER A 50 21.27 12.64 10.67
C SER A 50 20.57 12.00 11.87
N SER A 51 19.25 12.16 11.99
CA SER A 51 18.42 11.50 13.01
C SER A 51 17.17 10.92 12.36
N PRO A 52 17.27 9.72 11.74
CA PRO A 52 16.13 9.09 11.08
C PRO A 52 15.02 8.72 12.06
N GLY A 53 13.78 8.97 11.65
CA GLY A 53 12.55 8.57 12.33
C GLY A 53 11.75 7.53 11.55
N PRO A 54 10.69 6.96 12.16
CA PRO A 54 9.86 5.97 11.49
C PRO A 54 9.00 6.61 10.37
N PRO A 55 8.75 5.90 9.26
CA PRO A 55 7.75 6.29 8.27
C PRO A 55 6.35 6.39 8.88
N THR A 56 5.50 7.27 8.33
CA THR A 56 4.12 7.47 8.80
C THR A 56 3.12 7.27 7.68
N VAL A 57 1.90 6.82 8.01
CA VAL A 57 0.82 6.68 7.02
C VAL A 57 0.24 8.05 6.71
N VAL A 58 0.23 8.41 5.42
CA VAL A 58 -0.22 9.73 4.92
C VAL A 58 -1.34 9.64 3.89
N GLY A 59 -1.78 8.42 3.54
CA GLY A 59 -2.93 8.21 2.69
C GLY A 59 -3.27 6.74 2.51
N ARG A 60 -4.50 6.47 2.06
CA ARG A 60 -4.99 5.12 1.84
C ARG A 60 -6.08 5.09 0.79
N PHE A 61 -6.04 4.08 -0.06
CA PHE A 61 -7.14 3.70 -0.95
C PHE A 61 -7.51 2.24 -0.66
N VAL A 62 -8.80 1.97 -0.46
CA VAL A 62 -9.31 0.62 -0.20
C VAL A 62 -10.39 0.35 -1.24
N PRO A 63 -10.17 -0.56 -2.21
CA PRO A 63 -11.23 -0.93 -3.12
C PRO A 63 -12.34 -1.67 -2.37
N GLU A 64 -13.52 -1.79 -2.96
CA GLU A 64 -14.54 -2.71 -2.44
C GLU A 64 -14.04 -4.16 -2.51
N GLY A 65 -14.51 -5.01 -1.61
CA GLY A 65 -14.21 -6.44 -1.67
C GLY A 65 -14.95 -7.11 -2.83
N GLY A 66 -14.26 -7.99 -3.56
CA GLY A 66 -14.85 -8.75 -4.66
C GLY A 66 -15.31 -10.16 -4.27
N ALA A 67 -16.01 -10.82 -5.20
CA ALA A 67 -16.25 -12.25 -5.10
C ALA A 67 -14.93 -13.03 -5.24
N SER A 68 -14.74 -14.07 -4.44
CA SER A 68 -13.54 -14.88 -4.55
C SER A 68 -13.60 -15.76 -5.81
N PRO A 69 -12.55 -15.76 -6.65
CA PRO A 69 -12.50 -16.63 -7.83
C PRO A 69 -12.14 -18.09 -7.46
N THR A 70 -11.72 -18.36 -6.21
CA THR A 70 -11.32 -19.70 -5.77
C THR A 70 -11.70 -19.96 -4.30
N PRO A 71 -11.84 -21.22 -3.87
CA PRO A 71 -12.12 -21.53 -2.46
C PRO A 71 -11.03 -21.12 -1.46
N TRP A 72 -9.81 -20.85 -1.92
CA TRP A 72 -8.64 -20.60 -1.06
C TRP A 72 -8.40 -19.13 -0.76
N LEU A 73 -9.04 -18.24 -1.51
CA LEU A 73 -8.97 -16.80 -1.29
C LEU A 73 -10.23 -16.34 -0.55
N PRO A 74 -10.10 -15.46 0.47
CA PRO A 74 -11.26 -14.88 1.12
C PRO A 74 -12.02 -13.98 0.13
N GLY A 75 -13.36 -14.08 0.12
CA GLY A 75 -14.23 -13.16 -0.62
C GLY A 75 -14.72 -12.02 0.27
N GLY A 76 -15.24 -10.97 -0.35
CA GLY A 76 -15.87 -9.83 0.34
C GLY A 76 -14.88 -8.88 1.02
N VAL A 77 -13.57 -9.09 0.86
CA VAL A 77 -12.51 -8.27 1.42
C VAL A 77 -11.49 -7.93 0.35
N PRO A 78 -10.86 -6.75 0.38
CA PRO A 78 -9.77 -6.43 -0.54
C PRO A 78 -8.56 -7.33 -0.32
N LEU A 79 -7.93 -7.68 -1.43
CA LEU A 79 -6.70 -8.46 -1.52
C LEU A 79 -5.75 -7.74 -2.48
N VAL A 80 -5.41 -6.48 -2.15
CA VAL A 80 -4.43 -5.70 -2.92
C VAL A 80 -3.06 -6.35 -2.81
N TRP A 81 -2.54 -6.79 -3.95
CA TRP A 81 -1.37 -7.66 -4.07
C TRP A 81 -0.17 -6.93 -4.66
N GLY A 82 -0.30 -6.42 -5.88
CA GLY A 82 0.76 -5.73 -6.61
C GLY A 82 0.62 -4.22 -6.55
N VAL A 83 1.75 -3.52 -6.59
CA VAL A 83 1.79 -2.07 -6.72
C VAL A 83 2.94 -1.64 -7.62
N PHE A 84 2.69 -0.66 -8.48
CA PHE A 84 3.73 0.00 -9.27
C PHE A 84 3.56 1.52 -9.20
N ALA A 85 4.57 2.22 -8.72
CA ALA A 85 4.57 3.68 -8.62
C ALA A 85 5.42 4.27 -9.75
N ARG A 86 4.80 5.08 -10.60
CA ARG A 86 5.44 5.63 -11.80
C ARG A 86 5.68 7.13 -11.65
N SER A 87 6.95 7.49 -11.54
CA SER A 87 7.37 8.89 -11.37
C SER A 87 7.12 9.76 -12.61
N SER A 88 7.05 9.21 -13.82
CA SER A 88 6.94 10.00 -15.06
C SER A 88 5.65 10.80 -15.17
N ASP A 89 4.57 10.35 -14.54
CA ASP A 89 3.25 10.97 -14.57
C ASP A 89 2.54 11.01 -13.21
N GLY A 90 3.24 10.58 -12.16
CA GLY A 90 2.76 10.60 -10.78
C GLY A 90 1.66 9.58 -10.51
N LEU A 91 1.53 8.53 -11.34
CA LEU A 91 0.48 7.53 -11.17
C LEU A 91 0.94 6.34 -10.34
N VAL A 92 0.01 5.77 -9.58
CA VAL A 92 0.21 4.52 -8.85
C VAL A 92 -0.81 3.50 -9.36
N PHE A 93 -0.30 2.34 -9.75
CA PHE A 93 -1.07 1.21 -10.22
C PHE A 93 -1.15 0.20 -9.08
N ALA A 94 -2.34 -0.27 -8.75
CA ALA A 94 -2.55 -1.29 -7.73
C ALA A 94 -3.37 -2.43 -8.32
N SER A 95 -2.93 -3.67 -8.12
CA SER A 95 -3.70 -4.85 -8.53
C SER A 95 -4.35 -5.49 -7.30
N ASP A 96 -5.67 -5.54 -7.29
CA ASP A 96 -6.46 -6.30 -6.33
C ASP A 96 -6.82 -7.66 -6.94
N MET A 97 -6.63 -8.74 -6.18
CA MET A 97 -6.86 -10.10 -6.69
C MET A 97 -8.32 -10.37 -7.05
N LEU A 98 -9.27 -9.59 -6.51
CA LEU A 98 -10.71 -9.84 -6.66
C LEU A 98 -11.39 -8.82 -7.58
N THR A 99 -10.87 -7.60 -7.64
CA THR A 99 -11.48 -6.47 -8.38
C THR A 99 -10.62 -5.95 -9.54
N GLY A 100 -9.39 -6.46 -9.70
CA GLY A 100 -8.55 -6.17 -10.86
C GLY A 100 -7.64 -4.95 -10.67
N LEU A 101 -7.43 -4.19 -11.75
CA LEU A 101 -6.47 -3.08 -11.80
C LEU A 101 -7.12 -1.75 -11.38
N TRP A 102 -6.44 -1.03 -10.48
CA TRP A 102 -6.76 0.33 -10.09
C TRP A 102 -5.61 1.26 -10.50
N ILE A 103 -5.96 2.39 -11.13
CA ILE A 103 -5.01 3.44 -11.51
C ILE A 103 -5.36 4.67 -10.70
N LEU A 104 -4.42 5.11 -9.87
CA LEU A 104 -4.65 6.11 -8.83
C LEU A 104 -3.69 7.27 -9.04
N ARG A 105 -4.19 8.50 -8.83
CA ARG A 105 -3.37 9.68 -8.67
C ARG A 105 -3.29 9.99 -7.16
N PRO A 106 -2.10 9.92 -6.54
CA PRO A 106 -1.94 10.34 -5.16
C PRO A 106 -2.18 11.85 -5.03
N GLU A 107 -2.85 12.23 -3.94
CA GLU A 107 -3.21 13.63 -3.65
C GLU A 107 -2.85 13.97 -2.20
N GLY A 108 -2.76 15.28 -1.88
CA GLY A 108 -2.46 15.77 -0.54
C GLY A 108 -1.17 15.15 0.03
N GLY A 109 -1.22 14.67 1.27
CA GLY A 109 -0.08 14.01 1.93
C GLY A 109 0.42 12.75 1.23
N ALA A 110 -0.41 12.08 0.43
CA ALA A 110 -0.02 10.90 -0.32
C ALA A 110 0.78 11.22 -1.60
N ALA A 111 0.73 12.46 -2.09
CA ALA A 111 1.52 12.89 -3.24
C ALA A 111 3.00 13.04 -2.85
N PRO A 112 3.94 12.64 -3.73
CA PRO A 112 5.35 12.87 -3.50
C PRO A 112 5.67 14.36 -3.52
N SER A 113 6.60 14.76 -2.68
CA SER A 113 7.05 16.15 -2.62
C SER A 113 7.74 16.51 -3.94
N THR A 114 7.32 17.60 -4.57
CA THR A 114 8.09 18.20 -5.67
C THR A 114 9.35 18.82 -5.07
N ARG A 115 10.43 18.05 -4.96
CA ARG A 115 11.72 18.65 -4.63
C ARG A 115 12.15 19.49 -5.81
N VAL A 116 12.07 20.81 -5.70
CA VAL A 116 12.83 21.71 -6.57
C VAL A 116 14.30 21.34 -6.33
N PRO A 117 15.07 20.93 -7.35
CA PRO A 117 16.52 20.79 -7.19
C PRO A 117 17.03 22.15 -6.71
N GLY A 118 17.64 22.19 -5.52
CA GLY A 118 18.33 23.39 -5.07
C GLY A 118 19.45 23.75 -6.04
N PRO A 119 19.82 25.04 -6.15
CA PRO A 119 20.92 25.48 -6.99
C PRO A 119 22.25 24.80 -6.63
#